data_AF-A0A1I7NJ34-F1
#
_entry.id   AF-A0A1I7NJ34-F1
#
_cell.length_a   1.000
_cell.length_b   1.000
_cell.length_c   1.000
_cell.angle_alpha   90.00
_cell.angle_beta   90.00
_cell.angle_gamma   90.00
#
_symmetry.space_group_name_H-M   'P 1'
#
loop_
_entity.id
_entity.type
_entity.pdbx_description
1 polymer ?
#
loop_
_entity_poly.entity_id
_entity_poly.type
_entity_poly.pdbx_seq_one_letter_code
_entity_poly.pdbx_strand_id
1 'polypeptide(L)'
;MATNQWPSLADLIDDGEDPAEGLHGNVAAFDAAAASATELLLEGLQVARAGALDAAAELFAKAIVKEPDAAEAYEALATVLIPMGQLEFAARAKGKAISLGYNSASSWEMLGDIFTNLGQFDGAAEAYSTALGLEPNALALHSKLQSAVSQRSARLKFASAAPPPAVQPAALPDADLFGLEFLSNDLIPPAWRQVTIVTITPDGNPHSAAFDDLTLGFEGAFRSLGVDVQRKTNALGNAGVNLLLGAHLIDSQELADRIPSNTVIINLEQVTGFDVRSRPVYLSLLSRLAVWDYSVRNIEALRRLTGSRYVRHFSIGYTPEMTRDLPPTTQTTDVLFYGSINPRREAILAGLMAAGMNVKHLFSVYGEARDRAIAEAKVVLNVHFYEDSIHEIVRTSYLLANRKAVVSECGPRTEIDEDIRSAMLAVPYDDIVRSCVALVRDEPSRRELERRGFEVFARRDQAQILRETIAATEMPNFG
;
A
#
# COMPACT_ATOMS: atom_id res chain seq x y z
N MET A 1 -5.45 -20.24 -38.95
CA MET A 1 -6.19 -19.54 -37.88
C MET A 1 -5.55 -18.17 -37.78
N ALA A 2 -6.34 -17.09 -37.88
CA ALA A 2 -5.77 -15.74 -37.90
C ALA A 2 -5.21 -15.40 -36.52
N THR A 3 -3.98 -14.90 -36.47
CA THR A 3 -3.42 -14.26 -35.29
C THR A 3 -4.05 -12.89 -35.15
N ASN A 4 -4.86 -12.67 -34.11
CA ASN A 4 -5.31 -11.34 -33.71
C ASN A 4 -4.11 -10.56 -33.15
N GLN A 5 -3.26 -10.06 -34.04
CA GLN A 5 -2.24 -9.07 -33.70
C GLN A 5 -2.71 -7.72 -34.22
N TRP A 6 -2.77 -6.77 -33.30
CA TRP A 6 -3.12 -5.38 -33.54
C TRP A 6 -2.01 -4.68 -34.35
N PRO A 7 -2.31 -3.61 -35.12
CA PRO A 7 -1.29 -2.84 -35.82
C PRO A 7 -0.29 -2.20 -34.84
N SER A 8 0.96 -2.04 -35.28
CA SER A 8 2.02 -1.41 -34.48
C SER A 8 1.85 0.11 -34.44
N LEU A 9 2.62 0.79 -33.57
CA LEU A 9 2.64 2.26 -33.48
C LEU A 9 2.92 2.93 -34.85
N ALA A 10 3.76 2.31 -35.68
CA ALA A 10 4.08 2.79 -37.04
C ALA A 10 2.95 2.58 -38.06
N ASP A 11 1.98 1.71 -37.77
CA ASP A 11 0.76 1.52 -38.57
C ASP A 11 -0.40 2.43 -38.11
N LEU A 12 -0.16 3.23 -37.06
CA LEU A 12 -1.12 4.15 -36.44
C LEU A 12 -0.71 5.63 -36.57
N ILE A 13 0.53 5.92 -36.95
CA ILE A 13 1.05 7.28 -37.16
C ILE A 13 1.72 7.29 -38.52
N ASP A 14 1.14 8.02 -39.47
CA ASP A 14 1.66 8.14 -40.84
C ASP A 14 2.67 9.28 -40.96
N ASP A 15 3.78 9.03 -41.66
CA ASP A 15 4.88 9.98 -41.87
C ASP A 15 4.57 10.97 -43.02
N GLY A 16 3.42 11.65 -42.94
CA GLY A 16 3.22 12.96 -43.57
C GLY A 16 2.60 13.01 -44.97
N GLU A 17 1.45 12.38 -45.19
CA GLU A 17 0.43 12.96 -46.10
C GLU A 17 -0.72 13.58 -45.29
N ASP A 18 -1.08 14.83 -45.63
CA ASP A 18 -2.10 15.63 -44.96
C ASP A 18 -3.48 15.37 -45.59
N PRO A 19 -4.46 14.78 -44.88
CA PRO A 19 -5.82 14.62 -45.35
C PRO A 19 -6.73 15.75 -44.85
N ALA A 20 -6.26 17.00 -44.92
CA ALA A 20 -7.10 18.19 -44.87
C ALA A 20 -8.03 18.31 -46.10
N GLU A 21 -8.88 17.31 -46.36
CA GLU A 21 -10.12 17.49 -47.13
C GLU A 21 -11.13 16.35 -46.91
N GLY A 22 -12.29 16.70 -46.35
CA GLY A 22 -13.52 15.92 -46.57
C GLY A 22 -14.05 15.03 -45.45
N LEU A 23 -14.38 15.57 -44.26
CA LEU A 23 -15.44 14.99 -43.41
C LEU A 23 -16.15 16.00 -42.46
N HIS A 24 -16.38 17.24 -42.91
CA HIS A 24 -17.39 18.13 -42.32
C HIS A 24 -18.81 17.71 -42.71
N GLY A 25 -19.19 16.49 -42.32
CA GLY A 25 -20.41 15.80 -42.73
C GLY A 25 -21.28 15.35 -41.56
N ASN A 26 -21.78 16.30 -40.76
CA ASN A 26 -22.89 16.14 -39.80
C ASN A 26 -22.94 14.79 -39.03
N VAL A 27 -21.84 14.44 -38.37
CA VAL A 27 -21.78 13.29 -37.45
C VAL A 27 -22.35 13.73 -36.10
N ALA A 28 -23.25 12.94 -35.52
CA ALA A 28 -23.71 13.18 -34.14
C ALA A 28 -22.52 13.05 -33.18
N ALA A 29 -22.47 13.88 -32.13
CA ALA A 29 -21.40 13.81 -31.14
C ALA A 29 -21.35 12.39 -30.53
N PHE A 30 -20.17 11.77 -30.55
CA PHE A 30 -19.97 10.42 -30.03
C PHE A 30 -20.25 10.38 -28.52
N ASP A 31 -21.28 9.62 -28.12
CA ASP A 31 -21.65 9.46 -26.71
C ASP A 31 -20.80 8.36 -26.06
N ALA A 32 -19.64 8.77 -25.55
CA ALA A 32 -18.72 7.90 -24.83
C ALA A 32 -19.29 7.29 -23.53
N ALA A 33 -20.42 7.78 -23.00
CA ALA A 33 -21.07 7.17 -21.83
C ALA A 33 -21.91 5.95 -22.23
N ALA A 34 -22.61 6.04 -23.36
CA ALA A 34 -23.45 4.99 -23.91
C ALA A 34 -22.69 3.91 -24.70
N ALA A 35 -21.51 4.24 -25.25
CA ALA A 35 -20.70 3.34 -26.06
C ALA A 35 -20.24 2.05 -25.33
N SER A 36 -20.06 0.98 -26.10
CA SER A 36 -19.43 -0.29 -25.70
C SER A 36 -17.89 -0.18 -25.64
N ALA A 37 -17.23 -1.16 -25.01
CA ALA A 37 -15.76 -1.18 -24.93
C ALA A 37 -15.11 -1.21 -26.33
N THR A 38 -15.67 -1.98 -27.27
CA THR A 38 -15.17 -2.05 -28.64
C THR A 38 -15.34 -0.72 -29.39
N GLU A 39 -16.48 -0.04 -29.23
CA GLU A 39 -16.69 1.29 -29.84
C GLU A 39 -15.75 2.34 -29.26
N LEU A 40 -15.54 2.34 -27.94
CA LEU A 40 -14.58 3.21 -27.25
C LEU A 40 -13.14 2.96 -27.72
N LEU A 41 -12.75 1.69 -27.90
CA LEU A 41 -11.44 1.31 -28.44
C LEU A 41 -11.26 1.78 -29.89
N LEU A 42 -12.27 1.59 -30.75
CA LEU A 42 -12.22 2.01 -32.16
C LEU A 42 -12.21 3.53 -32.33
N GLU A 43 -12.96 4.28 -31.50
CA GLU A 43 -12.91 5.74 -31.47
C GLU A 43 -11.55 6.23 -30.95
N GLY A 44 -11.03 5.63 -29.87
CA GLY A 44 -9.73 5.95 -29.31
C GLY A 44 -8.59 5.80 -30.33
N LEU A 45 -8.64 4.79 -31.19
CA LEU A 45 -7.69 4.65 -32.30
C LEU A 45 -7.78 5.77 -33.35
N GLN A 46 -8.99 6.21 -33.71
CA GLN A 46 -9.17 7.31 -34.66
C GLN A 46 -8.65 8.62 -34.09
N VAL A 47 -8.93 8.87 -32.82
CA VAL A 47 -8.44 10.04 -32.07
C VAL A 47 -6.91 9.99 -31.90
N ALA A 48 -6.31 8.82 -31.68
CA ALA A 48 -4.86 8.63 -31.64
C ALA A 48 -4.20 8.93 -32.99
N ARG A 49 -4.78 8.42 -34.09
CA ARG A 49 -4.33 8.70 -35.48
C ARG A 49 -4.39 10.17 -35.84
N ALA A 50 -5.36 10.91 -35.29
CA ALA A 50 -5.46 12.37 -35.41
C ALA A 50 -4.47 13.15 -34.50
N GLY A 51 -3.58 12.45 -33.78
CA GLY A 51 -2.57 13.05 -32.90
C GLY A 51 -3.10 13.53 -31.54
N ALA A 52 -4.39 13.33 -31.24
CA ALA A 52 -5.01 13.76 -29.99
C ALA A 52 -4.83 12.71 -28.87
N LEU A 53 -3.56 12.46 -28.52
CA LEU A 53 -3.15 11.33 -27.66
C LEU A 53 -3.83 11.33 -26.28
N ASP A 54 -4.07 12.50 -25.67
CA ASP A 54 -4.77 12.62 -24.38
C ASP A 54 -6.20 12.09 -24.46
N ALA A 55 -6.95 12.52 -25.48
CA ALA A 55 -8.33 12.10 -25.68
C ALA A 55 -8.42 10.62 -26.09
N ALA A 56 -7.44 10.10 -26.82
CA ALA A 56 -7.32 8.67 -27.12
C ALA A 56 -7.10 7.85 -25.84
N ALA A 57 -6.18 8.29 -24.98
CA ALA A 57 -5.93 7.67 -23.68
C ALA A 57 -7.20 7.63 -22.82
N GLU A 58 -8.03 8.68 -22.86
CA GLU A 58 -9.32 8.65 -22.15
C GLU A 58 -10.31 7.61 -22.69
N LEU A 59 -10.36 7.44 -24.02
CA LEU A 59 -11.27 6.50 -24.66
C LEU A 59 -10.85 5.06 -24.40
N PHE A 60 -9.55 4.76 -24.43
CA PHE A 60 -9.04 3.46 -23.99
C PHE A 60 -9.33 3.22 -22.50
N ALA A 61 -9.03 4.16 -21.61
CA ALA A 61 -9.36 4.06 -20.19
C ALA A 61 -10.85 3.71 -19.95
N LYS A 62 -11.77 4.39 -20.65
CA LYS A 62 -13.22 4.10 -20.61
C LYS A 62 -13.55 2.71 -21.16
N ALA A 63 -12.84 2.22 -22.18
CA ALA A 63 -13.00 0.87 -22.70
C ALA A 63 -12.62 -0.20 -21.66
N ILE A 64 -11.52 -0.03 -20.92
CA ILE A 64 -11.12 -0.97 -19.84
C ILE A 64 -12.13 -0.96 -18.68
N VAL A 65 -12.68 0.21 -18.30
CA VAL A 65 -13.73 0.27 -17.26
C VAL A 65 -14.99 -0.53 -17.67
N LYS A 66 -15.26 -0.66 -18.97
CA LYS A 66 -16.37 -1.47 -19.50
C LYS A 66 -16.00 -2.96 -19.58
N GLU A 67 -14.78 -3.28 -20.03
CA GLU A 67 -14.26 -4.65 -20.18
C GLU A 67 -12.83 -4.77 -19.59
N PRO A 68 -12.71 -5.09 -18.28
CA PRO A 68 -11.42 -5.11 -17.58
C PRO A 68 -10.39 -6.11 -18.09
N ASP A 69 -10.81 -7.13 -18.84
CA ASP A 69 -9.95 -8.18 -19.39
C ASP A 69 -9.55 -7.94 -20.87
N ALA A 70 -9.95 -6.81 -21.47
CA ALA A 70 -9.74 -6.49 -22.89
C ALA A 70 -8.29 -6.10 -23.20
N ALA A 71 -7.41 -7.10 -23.37
CA ALA A 71 -5.97 -6.94 -23.59
C ALA A 71 -5.58 -5.92 -24.69
N GLU A 72 -6.36 -5.86 -25.78
CA GLU A 72 -6.27 -4.88 -26.87
C GLU A 72 -6.22 -3.45 -26.36
N ALA A 73 -7.04 -3.13 -25.36
CA ALA A 73 -7.17 -1.78 -24.84
C ALA A 73 -6.02 -1.44 -23.88
N TYR A 74 -5.45 -2.43 -23.19
CA TYR A 74 -4.19 -2.28 -22.44
C TYR A 74 -3.00 -2.01 -23.36
N GLU A 75 -2.95 -2.68 -24.50
CA GLU A 75 -1.95 -2.46 -25.54
C GLU A 75 -2.10 -1.07 -26.19
N ALA A 76 -3.32 -0.72 -26.60
CA ALA A 76 -3.62 0.55 -27.23
C ALA A 76 -3.34 1.75 -26.31
N LEU A 77 -3.63 1.62 -25.01
CA LEU A 77 -3.26 2.65 -24.04
C LEU A 77 -1.73 2.74 -23.92
N ALA A 78 -1.03 1.64 -23.62
CA ALA A 78 0.45 1.64 -23.50
C ALA A 78 1.13 2.33 -24.70
N THR A 79 0.60 2.06 -25.90
CA THR A 79 1.05 2.63 -27.18
C THR A 79 0.97 4.16 -27.23
N VAL A 80 -0.10 4.79 -26.72
CA VAL A 80 -0.18 6.27 -26.67
C VAL A 80 0.56 6.87 -25.46
N LEU A 81 0.67 6.14 -24.35
CA LEU A 81 1.37 6.61 -23.15
C LEU A 81 2.88 6.83 -23.35
N ILE A 82 3.51 6.09 -24.27
CA ILE A 82 4.95 6.22 -24.57
C ILE A 82 5.29 7.61 -25.16
N PRO A 83 4.73 8.04 -26.32
CA PRO A 83 5.06 9.34 -26.92
C PRO A 83 4.62 10.54 -26.07
N MET A 84 3.61 10.39 -25.21
CA MET A 84 3.21 11.43 -24.25
C MET A 84 4.13 11.49 -23.00
N GLY A 85 5.01 10.51 -22.82
CA GLY A 85 6.16 10.58 -21.91
C GLY A 85 5.98 10.08 -20.47
N GLN A 86 4.84 9.51 -20.05
CA GLN A 86 4.68 8.98 -18.68
C GLN A 86 4.86 7.45 -18.65
N LEU A 87 6.12 7.11 -18.81
CA LEU A 87 6.64 5.77 -19.06
C LEU A 87 6.31 4.78 -17.93
N GLU A 88 6.14 5.22 -16.69
CA GLU A 88 5.74 4.39 -15.55
C GLU A 88 4.34 3.78 -15.74
N PHE A 89 3.39 4.57 -16.25
CA PHE A 89 2.05 4.09 -16.57
C PHE A 89 2.06 3.21 -17.82
N ALA A 90 2.88 3.57 -18.83
CA ALA A 90 3.08 2.73 -20.02
C ALA A 90 3.63 1.34 -19.66
N ALA A 91 4.56 1.24 -18.71
CA ALA A 91 5.11 -0.02 -18.23
C ALA A 91 4.04 -0.90 -17.57
N ARG A 92 3.17 -0.31 -16.73
CA ARG A 92 2.04 -1.02 -16.09
C ARG A 92 1.03 -1.50 -17.14
N ALA A 93 0.66 -0.61 -18.07
CA ALA A 93 -0.24 -0.91 -19.18
C ALA A 93 0.26 -2.11 -20.00
N LYS A 94 1.53 -2.04 -20.43
CA LYS A 94 2.17 -3.05 -21.27
C LYS A 94 2.36 -4.38 -20.54
N GLY A 95 2.83 -4.35 -19.29
CA GLY A 95 2.96 -5.55 -18.46
C GLY A 95 1.61 -6.24 -18.22
N LYS A 96 0.54 -5.46 -18.10
CA LYS A 96 -0.81 -5.99 -17.92
C LYS A 96 -1.40 -6.54 -19.23
N ALA A 97 -1.20 -5.90 -20.38
CA ALA A 97 -1.53 -6.45 -21.70
C ALA A 97 -0.86 -7.83 -21.91
N ILE A 98 0.44 -7.93 -21.59
CA ILE A 98 1.21 -9.19 -21.65
C ILE A 98 0.54 -10.27 -20.79
N SER A 99 0.12 -9.94 -19.55
CA SER A 99 -0.53 -10.90 -18.64
C SER A 99 -1.90 -11.41 -19.12
N LEU A 100 -2.61 -10.62 -19.94
CA LEU A 100 -3.91 -10.99 -20.52
C LEU A 100 -3.79 -11.73 -21.86
N GLY A 101 -2.58 -11.85 -22.43
CA GLY A 101 -2.33 -12.65 -23.63
C GLY A 101 -1.47 -11.98 -24.71
N TYR A 102 -1.15 -10.69 -24.60
CA TYR A 102 -0.25 -9.98 -25.55
C TYR A 102 1.23 -10.30 -25.30
N ASN A 103 1.52 -11.58 -25.08
CA ASN A 103 2.82 -12.13 -24.72
C ASN A 103 3.64 -12.50 -25.99
N SER A 104 4.26 -11.50 -26.61
CA SER A 104 5.16 -11.65 -27.77
C SER A 104 6.56 -11.11 -27.48
N ALA A 105 7.55 -11.50 -28.28
CA ALA A 105 8.90 -10.94 -28.20
C ALA A 105 8.89 -9.40 -28.35
N SER A 106 8.12 -8.88 -29.31
CA SER A 106 7.91 -7.44 -29.51
C SER A 106 7.28 -6.73 -28.30
N SER A 107 6.39 -7.39 -27.56
CA SER A 107 5.79 -6.80 -26.36
C SER A 107 6.78 -6.71 -25.20
N TRP A 108 7.62 -7.73 -25.02
CA TRP A 108 8.70 -7.70 -24.03
C TRP A 108 9.84 -6.75 -24.45
N GLU A 109 10.11 -6.62 -25.75
CA GLU A 109 11.05 -5.61 -26.28
C GLU A 109 10.60 -4.20 -25.91
N MET A 110 9.34 -3.86 -26.21
CA MET A 110 8.76 -2.56 -25.90
C MET A 110 8.74 -2.29 -24.39
N LEU A 111 8.42 -3.28 -23.55
CA LEU A 111 8.52 -3.14 -22.09
C LEU A 111 9.98 -2.88 -21.64
N GLY A 112 10.96 -3.52 -22.27
CA GLY A 112 12.38 -3.25 -22.02
C GLY A 112 12.83 -1.87 -22.47
N ASP A 113 12.30 -1.35 -23.59
CA ASP A 113 12.54 0.03 -24.05
C ASP A 113 11.98 1.05 -23.06
N ILE A 114 10.75 0.83 -22.58
CA ILE A 114 10.12 1.68 -21.55
C ILE A 114 10.98 1.70 -20.27
N PHE A 115 11.40 0.55 -19.75
CA PHE A 115 12.26 0.48 -18.58
C PHE A 115 13.65 1.11 -18.81
N THR A 116 14.20 1.02 -20.03
CA THR A 116 15.45 1.69 -20.39
C THR A 116 15.31 3.20 -20.31
N ASN A 117 14.21 3.75 -20.84
CA ASN A 117 13.92 5.19 -20.79
C ASN A 117 13.66 5.68 -19.35
N LEU A 118 13.09 4.83 -18.48
CA LEU A 118 12.96 5.08 -17.03
C LEU A 118 14.28 4.95 -16.24
N GLY A 119 15.37 4.52 -16.88
CA GLY A 119 16.63 4.20 -16.19
C GLY A 119 16.56 2.97 -15.27
N GLN A 120 15.51 2.14 -15.39
CA GLN A 120 15.28 0.92 -14.62
C GLN A 120 15.97 -0.28 -15.29
N PHE A 121 17.30 -0.20 -15.40
CA PHE A 121 18.11 -1.11 -16.21
C PHE A 121 18.06 -2.59 -15.78
N ASP A 122 17.72 -2.89 -14.53
CA ASP A 122 17.46 -4.28 -14.08
C ASP A 122 16.22 -4.86 -14.78
N GLY A 123 15.07 -4.18 -14.72
CA GLY A 123 13.83 -4.59 -15.37
C GLY A 123 13.92 -4.57 -16.90
N ALA A 124 14.67 -3.61 -17.46
CA ALA A 124 14.96 -3.59 -18.90
C ALA A 124 15.73 -4.84 -19.36
N ALA A 125 16.76 -5.25 -18.61
CA ALA A 125 17.53 -6.45 -18.93
C ALA A 125 16.68 -7.73 -18.79
N GLU A 126 15.81 -7.83 -17.79
CA GLU A 126 14.87 -8.94 -17.66
C GLU A 126 13.87 -9.00 -18.83
N ALA A 127 13.28 -7.87 -19.21
CA ALA A 127 12.34 -7.78 -20.32
C ALA A 127 13.01 -8.15 -21.67
N TYR A 128 14.18 -7.60 -22.00
CA TYR A 128 14.92 -7.97 -23.21
C TYR A 128 15.38 -9.44 -23.20
N SER A 129 15.74 -9.99 -22.03
CA SER A 129 16.08 -11.42 -21.90
C SER A 129 14.86 -12.31 -22.14
N THR A 130 13.68 -11.91 -21.68
CA THR A 130 12.42 -12.62 -21.96
C THR A 130 12.05 -12.52 -23.44
N ALA A 131 12.22 -11.35 -24.06
CA ALA A 131 12.05 -11.16 -25.49
C ALA A 131 12.97 -12.07 -26.32
N LEU A 132 14.25 -12.19 -25.93
CA LEU A 132 15.20 -13.15 -26.54
C LEU A 132 14.85 -14.62 -26.27
N GLY A 133 14.18 -14.92 -25.16
CA GLY A 133 13.64 -16.26 -24.91
C GLY A 133 12.53 -16.65 -25.88
N LEU A 134 11.75 -15.68 -26.36
CA LEU A 134 10.69 -15.85 -27.36
C LEU A 134 11.24 -15.80 -28.80
N GLU A 135 12.18 -14.90 -29.09
CA GLU A 135 12.86 -14.78 -30.40
C GLU A 135 14.40 -14.77 -30.27
N PRO A 136 15.05 -15.95 -30.15
CA PRO A 136 16.49 -16.05 -29.91
C PRO A 136 17.39 -15.48 -31.01
N ASN A 137 16.86 -15.23 -32.20
CA ASN A 137 17.62 -14.76 -33.36
C ASN A 137 17.57 -13.22 -33.55
N ALA A 138 16.89 -12.49 -32.66
CA ALA A 138 16.79 -11.04 -32.73
C ALA A 138 18.11 -10.35 -32.33
N LEU A 139 18.90 -9.93 -33.32
CA LEU A 139 20.19 -9.25 -33.11
C LEU A 139 20.04 -7.86 -32.44
N ALA A 140 18.93 -7.17 -32.70
CA ALA A 140 18.61 -5.89 -32.07
C ALA A 140 18.46 -6.04 -30.54
N LEU A 141 17.74 -7.08 -30.10
CA LEU A 141 17.53 -7.40 -28.68
C LEU A 141 18.83 -7.74 -27.94
N HIS A 142 19.77 -8.43 -28.59
CA HIS A 142 21.11 -8.66 -28.02
C HIS A 142 21.83 -7.34 -27.71
N SER A 143 21.76 -6.38 -28.63
CA SER A 143 22.38 -5.05 -28.45
C SER A 143 21.68 -4.23 -27.35
N LYS A 144 20.34 -4.27 -27.31
CA LYS A 144 19.53 -3.64 -26.25
C LYS A 144 19.82 -4.22 -24.86
N LEU A 145 19.85 -5.55 -24.74
CA LEU A 145 20.23 -6.25 -23.51
C LEU A 145 21.66 -5.91 -23.06
N GLN A 146 22.63 -5.95 -23.97
CA GLN A 146 24.02 -5.59 -23.67
C GLN A 146 24.15 -4.13 -23.20
N SER A 147 23.39 -3.21 -23.81
CA SER A 147 23.31 -1.81 -23.40
C SER A 147 22.75 -1.67 -21.98
N ALA A 148 21.59 -2.27 -21.70
CA ALA A 148 20.96 -2.24 -20.37
C ALA A 148 21.87 -2.84 -19.29
N VAL A 149 22.48 -4.00 -19.53
CA VAL A 149 23.44 -4.64 -18.60
C VAL A 149 24.69 -3.79 -18.39
N SER A 150 25.16 -3.07 -19.42
CA SER A 150 26.29 -2.15 -19.31
C SER A 150 25.94 -0.92 -18.47
N GLN A 151 24.75 -0.32 -18.67
CA GLN A 151 24.27 0.82 -17.89
C GLN A 151 24.01 0.45 -16.42
N ARG A 152 23.38 -0.71 -16.18
CA ARG A 152 23.26 -1.35 -14.86
C ARG A 152 24.62 -1.46 -14.17
N SER A 153 25.61 -2.01 -14.87
CA SER A 153 26.98 -2.20 -14.37
C SER A 153 27.72 -0.87 -14.12
N ALA A 154 27.46 0.16 -14.93
CA ALA A 154 28.01 1.49 -14.73
C ALA A 154 27.39 2.16 -13.47
N ARG A 155 26.06 2.05 -13.30
CA ARG A 155 25.35 2.54 -12.10
C ARG A 155 25.88 1.87 -10.83
N LEU A 156 26.13 0.55 -10.86
CA LEU A 156 26.77 -0.20 -9.77
C LEU A 156 28.23 0.24 -9.48
N LYS A 157 29.00 0.65 -10.50
CA LYS A 157 30.36 1.18 -10.32
C LYS A 157 30.38 2.57 -9.70
N PHE A 158 29.44 3.44 -10.04
CA PHE A 158 29.26 4.74 -9.38
C PHE A 158 28.64 4.62 -7.99
N ALA A 159 27.84 3.58 -7.73
CA ALA A 159 27.37 3.20 -6.40
C ALA A 159 28.43 2.46 -5.55
N SER A 160 29.73 2.61 -5.86
CA SER A 160 30.83 2.09 -5.02
C SER A 160 31.10 2.94 -3.78
N ALA A 161 30.34 4.01 -3.56
CA ALA A 161 30.18 4.67 -2.26
C ALA A 161 28.86 4.19 -1.59
N ALA A 162 28.96 3.07 -0.86
CA ALA A 162 27.86 2.38 -0.14
C ALA A 162 26.74 1.76 -1.02
N PRO A 163 26.14 0.63 -0.62
CA PRO A 163 25.34 -0.21 -1.52
C PRO A 163 23.92 0.35 -1.76
N PRO A 164 23.39 0.23 -2.99
CA PRO A 164 21.96 0.41 -3.26
C PRO A 164 21.16 -0.85 -2.88
N PRO A 165 19.88 -0.71 -2.47
CA PRO A 165 19.03 -1.85 -2.05
C PRO A 165 18.48 -2.69 -3.21
N ALA A 166 17.95 -3.87 -2.87
CA ALA A 166 17.51 -4.90 -3.83
C ALA A 166 16.12 -4.67 -4.44
N VAL A 167 15.91 -5.20 -5.65
CA VAL A 167 14.71 -5.07 -6.50
C VAL A 167 13.69 -6.20 -6.21
N GLN A 168 12.39 -5.91 -6.35
CA GLN A 168 11.28 -6.85 -6.17
C GLN A 168 10.80 -7.45 -7.52
N PRO A 169 10.29 -8.70 -7.54
CA PRO A 169 9.36 -9.18 -8.57
C PRO A 169 7.91 -8.81 -8.22
N ALA A 170 7.13 -8.38 -9.22
CA ALA A 170 5.81 -7.80 -9.06
C ALA A 170 4.65 -8.80 -8.90
N ALA A 171 3.47 -8.29 -8.52
CA ALA A 171 2.18 -8.98 -8.63
C ALA A 171 1.10 -8.02 -9.18
N LEU A 172 0.28 -8.54 -10.11
CA LEU A 172 -1.04 -8.04 -10.54
C LEU A 172 -1.92 -9.30 -10.60
N PRO A 173 -3.14 -9.30 -10.02
CA PRO A 173 -4.35 -8.80 -10.72
C PRO A 173 -5.40 -8.11 -9.82
N ASP A 174 -6.48 -7.44 -10.28
CA ASP A 174 -6.83 -6.79 -11.57
C ASP A 174 -8.07 -5.88 -11.36
N ALA A 175 -8.26 -4.87 -12.25
CA ALA A 175 -9.52 -4.17 -12.66
C ALA A 175 -9.35 -2.65 -12.85
N ASP A 176 -8.55 -2.00 -12.01
CA ASP A 176 -8.51 -0.53 -11.85
C ASP A 176 -7.34 0.13 -12.61
N LEU A 177 -6.77 -0.58 -13.59
CA LEU A 177 -5.40 -0.32 -14.04
C LEU A 177 -5.21 1.01 -14.80
N PHE A 178 -6.29 1.61 -15.28
CA PHE A 178 -6.29 2.77 -16.18
C PHE A 178 -7.31 3.85 -15.84
N GLY A 179 -7.51 4.12 -14.56
CA GLY A 179 -7.97 5.44 -14.16
C GLY A 179 -6.97 6.50 -14.63
N LEU A 180 -7.19 7.07 -15.83
CA LEU A 180 -7.05 8.47 -16.29
C LEU A 180 -6.01 9.46 -15.71
N GLU A 181 -5.10 9.04 -14.83
CA GLU A 181 -4.17 9.90 -14.07
C GLU A 181 -2.86 10.22 -14.81
N PHE A 182 -2.77 9.80 -16.06
CA PHE A 182 -1.58 9.87 -16.92
C PHE A 182 -1.06 11.30 -17.22
N LEU A 183 -1.67 12.37 -16.71
CA LEU A 183 -1.31 13.75 -17.05
C LEU A 183 -0.59 14.56 -15.97
N SER A 184 -0.05 13.92 -14.92
CA SER A 184 0.80 14.68 -13.98
C SER A 184 1.91 13.88 -13.28
N ASN A 185 3.13 14.42 -13.38
CA ASN A 185 4.24 14.15 -12.45
C ASN A 185 4.00 14.82 -11.08
N ASP A 186 2.79 14.67 -10.54
CA ASP A 186 2.29 15.35 -9.34
C ASP A 186 1.29 14.45 -8.59
N LEU A 187 1.66 13.18 -8.39
CA LEU A 187 0.87 12.13 -7.72
C LEU A 187 0.56 12.35 -6.23
N ILE A 188 0.87 13.52 -5.69
CA ILE A 188 0.41 13.99 -4.38
C ILE A 188 -0.37 15.29 -4.62
N PRO A 189 -1.70 15.32 -4.42
CA PRO A 189 -2.50 16.52 -4.65
C PRO A 189 -1.95 17.71 -3.84
N PRO A 190 -2.04 18.96 -4.33
CA PRO A 190 -1.41 20.11 -3.67
C PRO A 190 -1.73 20.27 -2.18
N ALA A 191 -2.93 19.86 -1.76
CA ALA A 191 -3.38 19.76 -0.37
C ALA A 191 -2.44 18.92 0.53
N TRP A 192 -1.90 17.83 -0.02
CA TRP A 192 -1.12 16.82 0.66
C TRP A 192 0.39 17.01 0.54
N ARG A 193 0.85 18.04 -0.19
CA ARG A 193 2.29 18.41 -0.26
C ARG A 193 2.85 18.87 1.09
N GLN A 194 1.98 19.26 2.02
CA GLN A 194 2.32 19.47 3.42
C GLN A 194 1.38 18.65 4.31
N VAL A 195 1.94 17.91 5.26
CA VAL A 195 1.19 17.07 6.21
C VAL A 195 1.65 17.33 7.64
N THR A 196 0.68 17.56 8.53
CA THR A 196 0.92 17.59 9.97
C THR A 196 0.36 16.33 10.60
N ILE A 197 1.22 15.45 11.10
CA ILE A 197 0.81 14.31 11.91
C ILE A 197 0.59 14.81 13.34
N VAL A 198 -0.64 14.74 13.82
CA VAL A 198 -1.10 15.28 15.10
C VAL A 198 -1.46 14.14 16.04
N THR A 199 -0.72 14.00 17.13
CA THR A 199 -1.03 13.05 18.20
C THR A 199 -1.77 13.77 19.32
N ILE A 200 -2.97 13.29 19.67
CA ILE A 200 -3.68 13.75 20.87
C ILE A 200 -3.14 13.01 22.11
N THR A 201 -2.69 13.78 23.09
CA THR A 201 -2.11 13.32 24.35
C THR A 201 -2.73 14.12 25.51
N PRO A 202 -3.79 13.61 26.16
CA PRO A 202 -4.33 14.23 27.37
C PRO A 202 -3.27 14.25 28.49
N ASP A 203 -3.32 15.27 29.35
CA ASP A 203 -2.39 15.40 30.47
C ASP A 203 -2.42 14.15 31.37
N GLY A 204 -1.23 13.61 31.67
CA GLY A 204 -1.09 12.40 32.48
C GLY A 204 -1.47 11.08 31.80
N ASN A 205 -1.82 11.09 30.51
CA ASN A 205 -2.13 9.86 29.76
C ASN A 205 -0.91 9.36 28.95
N PRO A 206 -0.17 8.34 29.43
CA PRO A 206 0.99 7.81 28.71
C PRO A 206 0.61 6.98 27.46
N HIS A 207 -0.67 6.63 27.27
CA HIS A 207 -1.08 5.69 26.23
C HIS A 207 -0.98 6.24 24.82
N SER A 208 -0.89 7.56 24.63
CA SER A 208 -0.67 8.14 23.29
C SER A 208 0.69 7.78 22.69
N ALA A 209 1.68 7.42 23.52
CA ALA A 209 2.95 6.86 23.05
C ALA A 209 2.80 5.48 22.35
N ALA A 210 1.61 4.86 22.39
CA ALA A 210 1.28 3.71 21.55
C ALA A 210 1.24 4.06 20.05
N PHE A 211 1.04 5.33 19.71
CA PHE A 211 0.97 5.80 18.32
C PHE A 211 2.35 6.09 17.72
N ASP A 212 3.39 6.26 18.54
CA ASP A 212 4.70 6.77 18.10
C ASP A 212 5.31 5.98 16.95
N ASP A 213 5.27 4.64 17.00
CA ASP A 213 5.83 3.78 15.94
C ASP A 213 5.08 3.90 14.61
N LEU A 214 3.75 4.11 14.65
CA LEU A 214 2.95 4.36 13.44
C LEU A 214 3.22 5.77 12.89
N THR A 215 3.32 6.77 13.77
CA THR A 215 3.67 8.14 13.32
C THR A 215 5.06 8.20 12.68
N LEU A 216 6.01 7.39 13.15
CA LEU A 216 7.35 7.29 12.58
C LEU A 216 7.32 6.63 11.19
N GLY A 217 6.56 5.54 11.02
CA GLY A 217 6.36 4.91 9.71
C GLY A 217 5.71 5.85 8.69
N PHE A 218 4.66 6.56 9.10
CA PHE A 218 4.05 7.59 8.24
C PHE A 218 5.02 8.73 7.93
N GLU A 219 5.78 9.23 8.91
CA GLU A 219 6.75 10.31 8.70
C GLU A 219 7.84 9.93 7.69
N GLY A 220 8.40 8.72 7.76
CA GLY A 220 9.35 8.20 6.77
C GLY A 220 8.72 8.07 5.38
N ALA A 221 7.51 7.51 5.30
CA ALA A 221 6.79 7.32 4.05
C ALA A 221 6.47 8.66 3.35
N PHE A 222 5.93 9.65 4.08
CA PHE A 222 5.67 10.98 3.52
C PHE A 222 6.94 11.67 3.02
N ARG A 223 8.07 11.59 3.76
CA ARG A 223 9.36 12.12 3.27
C ARG A 223 9.80 11.47 1.97
N SER A 224 9.63 10.15 1.82
CA SER A 224 9.97 9.44 0.58
C SER A 224 9.08 9.82 -0.61
N LEU A 225 7.88 10.35 -0.36
CA LEU A 225 6.97 10.91 -1.36
C LEU A 225 7.25 12.40 -1.68
N GLY A 226 8.27 13.01 -1.07
CA GLY A 226 8.57 14.44 -1.23
C GLY A 226 7.62 15.39 -0.49
N VAL A 227 6.83 14.89 0.46
CA VAL A 227 5.90 15.69 1.26
C VAL A 227 6.62 16.37 2.44
N ASP A 228 6.35 17.65 2.64
CA ASP A 228 6.75 18.38 3.85
C ASP A 228 5.93 17.87 5.05
N VAL A 229 6.53 16.99 5.85
CA VAL A 229 5.86 16.34 6.99
C VAL A 229 6.46 16.78 8.33
N GLN A 230 5.58 17.25 9.21
CA GLN A 230 5.90 17.61 10.59
C GLN A 230 5.03 16.80 11.58
N ARG A 231 5.58 16.52 12.77
CA ARG A 231 4.85 15.93 13.89
C ARG A 231 4.52 16.99 14.95
N LYS A 232 3.31 16.95 15.50
CA LYS A 232 2.86 17.81 16.60
C LYS A 232 2.04 17.03 17.62
N THR A 233 2.09 17.48 18.87
CA THR A 233 1.27 16.97 19.97
C THR A 233 0.26 18.03 20.37
N ASN A 234 -1.03 17.69 20.45
CA ASN A 234 -2.13 18.59 20.81
C ASN A 234 -2.22 19.91 20.01
N ALA A 235 -1.61 19.99 18.83
CA ALA A 235 -1.54 21.20 18.02
C ALA A 235 -1.65 20.87 16.53
N LEU A 236 -2.48 21.61 15.81
CA LEU A 236 -2.74 21.40 14.38
C LEU A 236 -1.69 22.08 13.48
N GLY A 237 -1.64 21.66 12.22
CA GLY A 237 -1.04 22.36 11.11
C GLY A 237 -1.89 23.56 10.68
N ASN A 238 -1.23 24.61 10.21
CA ASN A 238 -1.86 25.83 9.67
C ASN A 238 -1.98 25.83 8.14
N ALA A 239 -1.45 24.80 7.48
CA ALA A 239 -1.49 24.58 6.04
C ALA A 239 -1.37 23.08 5.74
N GLY A 240 -1.75 22.68 4.53
CA GLY A 240 -1.77 21.28 4.10
C GLY A 240 -2.89 20.45 4.72
N VAL A 241 -2.64 19.16 4.97
CA VAL A 241 -3.57 18.22 5.63
C VAL A 241 -3.10 17.86 7.04
N ASN A 242 -4.06 17.68 7.96
CA ASN A 242 -3.81 17.16 9.30
C ASN A 242 -4.13 15.65 9.36
N LEU A 243 -3.19 14.81 9.79
CA LEU A 243 -3.45 13.41 10.14
C LEU A 243 -3.59 13.27 11.66
N LEU A 244 -4.80 13.02 12.15
CA LEU A 244 -5.14 13.05 13.57
C LEU A 244 -5.19 11.64 14.17
N LEU A 245 -4.26 11.35 15.08
CA LEU A 245 -4.23 10.13 15.89
C LEU A 245 -4.76 10.43 17.30
N GLY A 246 -5.50 9.48 17.88
CA GLY A 246 -6.09 9.64 19.21
C GLY A 246 -7.34 10.54 19.25
N ALA A 247 -8.08 10.68 18.14
CA ALA A 247 -9.31 11.49 18.09
C ALA A 247 -10.39 11.09 19.13
N HIS A 248 -10.37 9.83 19.60
CA HIS A 248 -11.24 9.33 20.67
C HIS A 248 -10.86 9.84 22.09
N LEU A 249 -9.69 10.46 22.23
CA LEU A 249 -9.19 11.07 23.48
C LEU A 249 -9.61 12.54 23.63
N ILE A 250 -10.28 13.11 22.63
CA ILE A 250 -10.83 14.47 22.69
C ILE A 250 -12.14 14.43 23.47
N ASP A 251 -12.16 15.13 24.61
CA ASP A 251 -13.25 15.11 25.59
C ASP A 251 -14.17 16.34 25.52
N SER A 252 -13.69 17.46 24.96
CA SER A 252 -14.44 18.70 24.78
C SER A 252 -14.98 18.87 23.37
N GLN A 253 -16.29 19.14 23.26
CA GLN A 253 -16.92 19.49 21.98
C GLN A 253 -16.36 20.79 21.39
N GLU A 254 -15.97 21.77 22.23
CA GLU A 254 -15.36 23.02 21.76
C GLU A 254 -14.02 22.77 21.04
N LEU A 255 -13.19 21.89 21.60
CA LEU A 255 -11.93 21.48 20.96
C LEU A 255 -12.20 20.70 19.67
N ALA A 256 -13.18 19.80 19.70
CA ALA A 256 -13.57 19.02 18.54
C ALA A 256 -14.06 19.92 17.40
N ASP A 257 -14.94 20.89 17.66
CA ASP A 257 -15.54 21.78 16.64
C ASP A 257 -14.50 22.71 15.99
N ARG A 258 -13.41 23.00 16.70
CA ARG A 258 -12.26 23.75 16.18
C ARG A 258 -11.35 22.93 15.25
N ILE A 259 -11.56 21.62 15.11
CA ILE A 259 -10.79 20.80 14.18
C ILE A 259 -11.30 21.02 12.74
N PRO A 260 -10.47 21.57 11.84
CA PRO A 260 -10.83 21.93 10.48
C PRO A 260 -11.07 20.69 9.60
N SER A 261 -11.84 20.87 8.52
CA SER A 261 -12.23 19.78 7.62
C SER A 261 -11.09 19.20 6.77
N ASN A 262 -9.93 19.88 6.71
CA ASN A 262 -8.68 19.37 6.15
C ASN A 262 -7.97 18.35 7.06
N THR A 263 -8.72 17.71 7.96
CA THR A 263 -8.23 16.72 8.92
C THR A 263 -8.76 15.34 8.56
N VAL A 264 -7.86 14.37 8.46
CA VAL A 264 -8.16 12.95 8.38
C VAL A 264 -7.93 12.32 9.74
N ILE A 265 -8.94 11.65 10.29
CA ILE A 265 -8.80 10.83 11.49
C ILE A 265 -8.16 9.49 11.09
N ILE A 266 -7.05 9.12 11.70
CA ILE A 266 -6.55 7.74 11.63
C ILE A 266 -7.26 6.96 12.74
N ASN A 267 -8.32 6.22 12.40
CA ASN A 267 -8.99 5.38 13.37
C ASN A 267 -8.19 4.09 13.59
N LEU A 268 -7.85 3.84 14.85
CA LEU A 268 -7.20 2.61 15.31
C LEU A 268 -8.09 1.81 16.28
N GLU A 269 -9.25 2.35 16.68
CA GLU A 269 -10.18 1.75 17.63
C GLU A 269 -11.21 0.82 16.97
N GLN A 270 -11.66 -0.19 17.71
CA GLN A 270 -12.72 -1.10 17.26
C GLN A 270 -14.10 -0.48 17.44
N VAL A 271 -14.86 -0.35 16.36
CA VAL A 271 -16.13 0.40 16.35
C VAL A 271 -17.26 -0.38 17.03
N THR A 272 -17.31 -1.70 16.81
CA THR A 272 -18.39 -2.59 17.28
C THR A 272 -18.23 -3.07 18.72
N GLY A 273 -17.06 -2.89 19.35
CA GLY A 273 -16.77 -3.28 20.74
C GLY A 273 -16.57 -2.11 21.71
N PHE A 274 -16.31 -0.90 21.22
CA PHE A 274 -16.02 0.30 22.04
C PHE A 274 -17.26 1.16 22.34
N ASP A 275 -18.42 0.80 21.79
CA ASP A 275 -19.65 1.62 21.72
C ASP A 275 -19.39 3.10 21.42
N VAL A 276 -19.03 3.39 20.17
CA VAL A 276 -18.79 4.75 19.67
C VAL A 276 -19.99 5.69 19.91
N ARG A 277 -21.23 5.17 20.03
CA ARG A 277 -22.42 6.00 20.34
C ARG A 277 -22.37 6.60 21.75
N SER A 278 -21.71 5.93 22.69
CA SER A 278 -21.47 6.46 24.05
C SER A 278 -20.44 7.61 24.07
N ARG A 279 -19.77 7.90 22.95
CA ARG A 279 -18.70 8.90 22.82
C ARG A 279 -19.13 10.04 21.87
N PRO A 280 -20.06 10.93 22.28
CA PRO A 280 -20.68 11.91 21.38
C PRO A 280 -19.68 12.86 20.69
N VAL A 281 -18.63 13.30 21.40
CA VAL A 281 -17.57 14.16 20.85
C VAL A 281 -16.78 13.45 19.74
N TYR A 282 -16.44 12.18 19.96
CA TYR A 282 -15.74 11.36 18.98
C TYR A 282 -16.64 10.99 17.78
N LEU A 283 -17.91 10.68 18.04
CA LEU A 283 -18.90 10.46 16.98
C LEU A 283 -19.12 11.72 16.11
N SER A 284 -19.12 12.91 16.70
CA SER A 284 -19.17 14.19 15.98
C SER A 284 -17.97 14.35 15.03
N LEU A 285 -16.76 14.03 15.49
CA LEU A 285 -15.53 14.04 14.68
C LEU A 285 -15.62 13.05 13.51
N LEU A 286 -15.95 11.79 13.79
CA LEU A 286 -16.10 10.72 12.78
C LEU A 286 -17.21 10.99 11.74
N SER A 287 -18.17 11.85 12.06
CA SER A 287 -19.28 12.17 11.16
C SER A 287 -18.98 13.33 10.21
N ARG A 288 -18.03 14.21 10.53
CA ARG A 288 -17.73 15.42 9.72
C ARG A 288 -16.36 15.45 9.08
N LEU A 289 -15.43 14.62 9.53
CA LEU A 289 -14.06 14.54 9.02
C LEU A 289 -13.90 13.32 8.12
N ALA A 290 -12.85 13.33 7.29
CA ALA A 290 -12.41 12.12 6.62
C ALA A 290 -11.83 11.15 7.67
N VAL A 291 -11.99 9.85 7.43
CA VAL A 291 -11.53 8.78 8.34
C VAL A 291 -10.79 7.74 7.53
N TRP A 292 -9.56 7.43 7.93
CA TRP A 292 -8.82 6.26 7.49
C TRP A 292 -8.91 5.19 8.55
N ASP A 293 -9.31 3.98 8.16
CA ASP A 293 -9.38 2.81 9.03
C ASP A 293 -8.76 1.59 8.32
N TYR A 294 -8.17 0.68 9.09
CA TYR A 294 -7.48 -0.50 8.58
C TYR A 294 -8.37 -1.76 8.59
N SER A 295 -9.62 -1.65 9.05
CA SER A 295 -10.60 -2.74 9.04
C SER A 295 -11.79 -2.37 8.15
N VAL A 296 -12.07 -3.23 7.17
CA VAL A 296 -13.27 -3.18 6.34
C VAL A 296 -14.53 -3.29 7.21
N ARG A 297 -14.54 -4.13 8.25
CA ARG A 297 -15.68 -4.22 9.18
C ARG A 297 -15.90 -2.93 9.97
N ASN A 298 -14.83 -2.26 10.43
CA ASN A 298 -14.94 -0.93 11.03
C ASN A 298 -15.49 0.09 10.03
N ILE A 299 -14.99 0.12 8.79
CA ILE A 299 -15.43 1.06 7.74
C ILE A 299 -16.93 0.92 7.47
N GLU A 300 -17.42 -0.31 7.31
CA GLU A 300 -18.86 -0.56 7.15
C GLU A 300 -19.68 -0.15 8.38
N ALA A 301 -19.14 -0.35 9.59
CA ALA A 301 -19.81 0.05 10.82
C ALA A 301 -19.86 1.58 10.96
N LEU A 302 -18.76 2.28 10.65
CA LEU A 302 -18.67 3.75 10.65
C LEU A 302 -19.60 4.36 9.62
N ARG A 303 -19.56 3.89 8.35
CA ARG A 303 -20.46 4.37 7.29
C ARG A 303 -21.95 4.20 7.67
N ARG A 304 -22.32 3.05 8.28
CA ARG A 304 -23.67 2.81 8.80
C ARG A 304 -24.02 3.67 10.03
N LEU A 305 -23.04 4.05 10.84
CA LEU A 305 -23.23 4.80 12.07
C LEU A 305 -23.33 6.32 11.84
N THR A 306 -22.52 6.86 10.93
CA THR A 306 -22.37 8.30 10.69
C THR A 306 -23.03 8.79 9.40
N GLY A 307 -23.29 7.89 8.45
CA GLY A 307 -23.68 8.26 7.08
C GLY A 307 -22.55 8.90 6.26
N SER A 308 -21.33 9.02 6.82
CA SER A 308 -20.20 9.64 6.14
C SER A 308 -19.69 8.75 5.01
N ARG A 309 -19.59 9.30 3.80
CA ARG A 309 -18.91 8.65 2.67
C ARG A 309 -17.38 8.75 2.75
N TYR A 310 -16.87 9.68 3.56
CA TYR A 310 -15.45 10.02 3.70
C TYR A 310 -14.65 9.03 4.57
N VAL A 311 -15.12 7.79 4.69
CA VAL A 311 -14.44 6.71 5.41
C VAL A 311 -13.75 5.81 4.38
N ARG A 312 -12.42 5.75 4.40
CA ARG A 312 -11.56 5.05 3.44
C ARG A 312 -10.72 3.98 4.13
N HIS A 313 -10.42 2.91 3.41
CA HIS A 313 -9.48 1.88 3.87
C HIS A 313 -8.04 2.38 3.74
N PHE A 314 -7.22 2.17 4.76
CA PHE A 314 -5.77 2.35 4.67
C PHE A 314 -5.07 1.10 5.21
N SER A 315 -4.03 0.64 4.51
CA SER A 315 -3.20 -0.45 4.99
C SER A 315 -2.05 0.07 5.86
N ILE A 316 -1.73 -0.63 6.95
CA ILE A 316 -0.43 -0.43 7.61
C ILE A 316 0.63 -1.17 6.79
N GLY A 317 1.65 -0.43 6.37
CA GLY A 317 2.84 -0.93 5.68
C GLY A 317 4.10 -0.74 6.52
N TYR A 318 5.24 -0.94 5.87
CA TYR A 318 6.58 -0.84 6.41
C TYR A 318 7.32 0.38 5.83
N THR A 319 8.10 1.04 6.66
CA THR A 319 9.25 1.85 6.24
C THR A 319 10.51 1.47 7.02
N PRO A 320 11.71 1.77 6.52
CA PRO A 320 12.96 1.47 7.23
C PRO A 320 13.03 2.01 8.66
N GLU A 321 12.46 3.17 8.93
CA GLU A 321 12.44 3.84 10.24
C GLU A 321 11.69 3.05 11.32
N MET A 322 10.80 2.12 10.93
CA MET A 322 10.11 1.22 11.86
C MET A 322 11.03 0.14 12.44
N THR A 323 12.15 -0.17 11.76
CA THR A 323 13.19 -1.07 12.28
C THR A 323 14.05 -0.31 13.29
N ARG A 324 14.08 -0.78 14.54
CA ARG A 324 14.94 -0.28 15.60
C ARG A 324 16.22 -1.10 15.69
N ASP A 325 17.30 -0.46 16.13
CA ASP A 325 18.49 -1.16 16.62
C ASP A 325 18.20 -1.71 18.03
N LEU A 326 17.50 -2.84 18.10
CA LEU A 326 17.19 -3.50 19.38
C LEU A 326 18.48 -4.01 20.01
N PRO A 327 18.71 -3.77 21.32
CA PRO A 327 19.98 -4.10 21.95
C PRO A 327 20.26 -5.61 21.87
N PRO A 328 21.53 -6.03 21.66
CA PRO A 328 21.90 -7.44 21.75
C PRO A 328 21.71 -7.90 23.20
N THR A 329 20.68 -8.72 23.43
CA THR A 329 20.37 -9.29 24.76
C THR A 329 20.36 -10.81 24.72
N THR A 330 20.65 -11.42 25.87
CA THR A 330 20.28 -12.81 26.11
C THR A 330 18.75 -12.90 26.18
N GLN A 331 18.13 -13.78 25.40
CA GLN A 331 16.66 -13.95 25.42
C GLN A 331 16.20 -14.67 26.70
N THR A 332 16.09 -13.91 27.79
CA THR A 332 15.72 -14.40 29.14
C THR A 332 14.22 -14.61 29.30
N THR A 333 13.39 -13.90 28.54
CA THR A 333 11.92 -14.00 28.59
C THR A 333 11.46 -14.99 27.53
N ASP A 334 10.68 -16.01 27.91
CA ASP A 334 10.14 -16.97 26.95
C ASP A 334 8.98 -16.37 26.15
N VAL A 335 8.00 -15.80 26.86
CA VAL A 335 6.84 -15.16 26.25
C VAL A 335 6.59 -13.78 26.87
N LEU A 336 6.52 -12.75 26.03
CA LEU A 336 6.12 -11.40 26.41
C LEU A 336 4.70 -11.12 25.93
N PHE A 337 3.86 -10.58 26.82
CA PHE A 337 2.61 -9.92 26.45
C PHE A 337 2.64 -8.45 26.91
N TYR A 338 2.16 -7.53 26.09
CA TYR A 338 1.98 -6.13 26.51
C TYR A 338 0.64 -5.55 26.06
N GLY A 339 -0.11 -5.03 27.04
CA GLY A 339 -1.49 -4.58 26.86
C GLY A 339 -2.33 -4.75 28.13
N SER A 340 -3.58 -4.32 28.05
CA SER A 340 -4.56 -4.47 29.14
C SER A 340 -4.87 -5.94 29.42
N ILE A 341 -5.09 -6.27 30.69
CA ILE A 341 -5.54 -7.60 31.12
C ILE A 341 -7.06 -7.66 31.16
N ASN A 342 -7.59 -8.84 30.83
CA ASN A 342 -8.95 -9.27 31.08
C ASN A 342 -8.91 -10.79 31.39
N PRO A 343 -10.02 -11.42 31.84
CA PRO A 343 -9.99 -12.83 32.25
C PRO A 343 -9.52 -13.81 31.16
N ARG A 344 -9.76 -13.51 29.86
CA ARG A 344 -9.27 -14.32 28.73
C ARG A 344 -7.74 -14.27 28.67
N ARG A 345 -7.18 -13.06 28.61
CA ARG A 345 -5.72 -12.82 28.58
C ARG A 345 -5.03 -13.39 29.83
N GLU A 346 -5.63 -13.21 31.00
CA GLU A 346 -5.12 -13.77 32.26
C GLU A 346 -5.05 -15.31 32.22
N ALA A 347 -6.09 -15.98 31.70
CA ALA A 347 -6.09 -17.44 31.56
C ALA A 347 -4.96 -17.96 30.64
N ILE A 348 -4.68 -17.26 29.53
CA ILE A 348 -3.55 -17.60 28.64
C ILE A 348 -2.20 -17.44 29.36
N LEU A 349 -1.98 -16.32 30.06
CA LEU A 349 -0.74 -16.08 30.79
C LEU A 349 -0.55 -17.10 31.93
N ALA A 350 -1.61 -17.41 32.67
CA ALA A 350 -1.61 -18.44 33.70
C ALA A 350 -1.31 -19.84 33.12
N GLY A 351 -1.88 -20.18 31.96
CA GLY A 351 -1.60 -21.43 31.25
C GLY A 351 -0.13 -21.55 30.81
N LEU A 352 0.46 -20.46 30.31
CA LEU A 352 1.88 -20.40 29.94
C LEU A 352 2.80 -20.56 31.16
N MET A 353 2.48 -19.90 32.29
CA MET A 353 3.23 -20.07 33.54
C MET A 353 3.10 -21.49 34.11
N ALA A 354 1.90 -22.09 34.05
CA ALA A 354 1.68 -23.48 34.44
C ALA A 354 2.42 -24.48 33.54
N ALA A 355 2.66 -24.14 32.27
CA ALA A 355 3.50 -24.91 31.35
C ALA A 355 5.02 -24.70 31.56
N GLY A 356 5.41 -23.90 32.57
CA GLY A 356 6.80 -23.66 32.96
C GLY A 356 7.55 -22.63 32.11
N MET A 357 6.84 -21.74 31.41
CA MET A 357 7.46 -20.64 30.65
C MET A 357 7.77 -19.44 31.54
N ASN A 358 8.89 -18.76 31.30
CA ASN A 358 9.14 -17.43 31.87
C ASN A 358 8.31 -16.37 31.13
N VAL A 359 7.16 -16.02 31.70
CA VAL A 359 6.19 -15.08 31.12
C VAL A 359 6.38 -13.67 31.70
N LYS A 360 6.48 -12.67 30.83
CA LYS A 360 6.55 -11.26 31.20
C LYS A 360 5.29 -10.54 30.70
N HIS A 361 4.64 -9.77 31.57
CA HIS A 361 3.54 -8.89 31.22
C HIS A 361 3.94 -7.43 31.42
N LEU A 362 3.58 -6.56 30.48
CA LEU A 362 3.72 -5.11 30.59
C LEU A 362 2.39 -4.39 30.35
N PHE A 363 2.15 -3.32 31.10
CA PHE A 363 1.06 -2.39 30.89
C PHE A 363 1.57 -0.95 31.08
N SER A 364 1.14 -0.02 30.22
CA SER A 364 1.62 1.38 30.20
C SER A 364 3.14 1.56 30.06
N VAL A 365 3.82 0.64 29.35
CA VAL A 365 5.26 0.73 29.06
C VAL A 365 5.48 0.93 27.56
N TYR A 366 6.26 1.96 27.22
CA TYR A 366 6.52 2.43 25.85
C TYR A 366 8.01 2.74 25.65
N GLY A 367 8.43 3.00 24.40
CA GLY A 367 9.81 3.35 24.04
C GLY A 367 10.84 2.32 24.51
N GLU A 368 12.05 2.79 24.85
CA GLU A 368 13.21 1.95 25.20
C GLU A 368 12.93 0.83 26.23
N ALA A 369 12.07 1.10 27.22
CA ALA A 369 11.75 0.12 28.25
C ALA A 369 10.91 -1.05 27.71
N ARG A 370 9.97 -0.76 26.78
CA ARG A 370 9.22 -1.76 26.04
C ARG A 370 10.14 -2.49 25.06
N ASP A 371 10.97 -1.73 24.34
CA ASP A 371 11.84 -2.24 23.28
C ASP A 371 12.91 -3.19 23.82
N ARG A 372 13.45 -2.90 25.01
CA ARG A 372 14.32 -3.82 25.75
C ARG A 372 13.60 -5.12 26.13
N ALA A 373 12.36 -5.05 26.63
CA ALA A 373 11.60 -6.26 26.95
C ALA A 373 11.25 -7.08 25.70
N ILE A 374 10.98 -6.42 24.56
CA ILE A 374 10.79 -7.08 23.27
C ILE A 374 12.11 -7.72 22.80
N ALA A 375 13.25 -7.07 22.98
CA ALA A 375 14.57 -7.63 22.69
C ALA A 375 14.85 -8.90 23.52
N GLU A 376 14.57 -8.87 24.83
CA GLU A 376 14.70 -9.98 25.79
C GLU A 376 13.74 -11.17 25.53
N ALA A 377 12.66 -10.95 24.78
CA ALA A 377 11.66 -11.97 24.50
C ALA A 377 12.06 -12.90 23.35
N LYS A 378 11.79 -14.21 23.52
CA LYS A 378 11.80 -15.22 22.44
C LYS A 378 10.55 -15.08 21.58
N VAL A 379 9.38 -15.12 22.21
CA VAL A 379 8.08 -14.97 21.55
C VAL A 379 7.35 -13.75 22.12
N VAL A 380 6.69 -13.00 21.24
CA VAL A 380 5.76 -11.94 21.64
C VAL A 380 4.34 -12.37 21.28
N LEU A 381 3.44 -12.25 22.26
CA LEU A 381 2.08 -12.74 22.19
C LEU A 381 1.11 -11.60 21.81
N ASN A 382 0.26 -11.85 20.81
CA ASN A 382 -0.90 -11.03 20.49
C ASN A 382 -2.18 -11.81 20.82
N VAL A 383 -2.95 -11.34 21.80
CA VAL A 383 -4.25 -11.93 22.19
C VAL A 383 -5.28 -10.82 22.14
N HIS A 384 -6.41 -11.07 21.50
CA HIS A 384 -7.46 -10.10 21.33
C HIS A 384 -8.13 -9.75 22.66
N PHE A 385 -8.78 -8.58 22.75
CA PHE A 385 -9.57 -8.25 23.94
C PHE A 385 -10.94 -8.95 23.90
N TYR A 386 -11.55 -9.01 22.72
CA TYR A 386 -12.87 -9.62 22.44
C TYR A 386 -12.72 -10.85 21.54
N GLU A 387 -13.76 -11.69 21.42
CA GLU A 387 -13.67 -13.01 20.75
C GLU A 387 -13.74 -12.95 19.20
N ASP A 388 -14.48 -12.00 18.62
CA ASP A 388 -14.72 -11.92 17.17
C ASP A 388 -13.94 -10.79 16.48
N SER A 389 -12.84 -10.37 17.07
CA SER A 389 -12.26 -9.05 16.85
C SER A 389 -11.48 -8.88 15.55
N ILE A 390 -11.11 -7.63 15.30
CA ILE A 390 -10.17 -7.19 14.29
C ILE A 390 -8.75 -7.46 14.81
N HIS A 391 -7.84 -7.94 13.94
CA HIS A 391 -6.45 -8.16 14.31
C HIS A 391 -5.72 -6.85 14.61
N GLU A 392 -4.98 -6.79 15.73
CA GLU A 392 -4.30 -5.59 16.19
C GLU A 392 -2.99 -5.34 15.41
N ILE A 393 -3.09 -5.11 14.10
CA ILE A 393 -1.94 -4.89 13.20
C ILE A 393 -1.03 -3.74 13.66
N VAL A 394 -1.57 -2.72 14.34
CA VAL A 394 -0.80 -1.64 15.00
C VAL A 394 0.23 -2.18 16.01
N ARG A 395 -0.10 -3.26 16.73
CA ARG A 395 0.84 -3.93 17.66
C ARG A 395 1.82 -4.80 16.90
N THR A 396 1.35 -5.58 15.93
CA THR A 396 2.20 -6.59 15.26
C THR A 396 3.12 -6.01 14.19
N SER A 397 2.77 -4.92 13.53
CA SER A 397 3.62 -4.23 12.55
C SER A 397 5.00 -3.89 13.12
N TYR A 398 5.03 -3.33 14.34
CA TYR A 398 6.26 -3.06 15.08
C TYR A 398 7.09 -4.32 15.32
N LEU A 399 6.45 -5.42 15.72
CA LEU A 399 7.11 -6.69 16.02
C LEU A 399 7.69 -7.35 14.75
N LEU A 400 6.96 -7.29 13.63
CA LEU A 400 7.40 -7.81 12.34
C LEU A 400 8.57 -6.99 11.77
N ALA A 401 8.48 -5.65 11.78
CA ALA A 401 9.58 -4.76 11.41
C ALA A 401 10.88 -5.04 12.22
N ASN A 402 10.71 -5.45 13.49
CA ASN A 402 11.80 -5.73 14.42
C ASN A 402 12.16 -7.23 14.52
N ARG A 403 11.77 -8.06 13.54
CA ARG A 403 12.15 -9.49 13.43
C ARG A 403 11.83 -10.28 14.71
N LYS A 404 10.61 -10.14 15.23
CA LYS A 404 10.16 -10.87 16.42
C LYS A 404 9.17 -11.97 16.06
N ALA A 405 9.34 -13.13 16.68
CA ALA A 405 8.41 -14.24 16.55
C ALA A 405 7.09 -13.89 17.23
N VAL A 406 6.05 -13.64 16.44
CA VAL A 406 4.70 -13.34 16.92
C VAL A 406 3.87 -14.60 16.93
N VAL A 407 3.23 -14.91 18.06
CA VAL A 407 2.08 -15.81 18.14
C VAL A 407 0.85 -14.92 18.28
N SER A 408 -0.14 -15.07 17.39
CA SER A 408 -1.37 -14.31 17.46
C SER A 408 -2.59 -15.21 17.55
N GLU A 409 -3.53 -14.81 18.40
CA GLU A 409 -4.92 -15.25 18.29
C GLU A 409 -5.44 -14.95 16.88
N CYS A 410 -6.04 -15.95 16.26
CA CYS A 410 -6.71 -15.92 14.96
C CYS A 410 -7.79 -17.00 14.95
N GLY A 411 -9.04 -16.59 15.19
CA GLY A 411 -10.21 -17.45 15.04
C GLY A 411 -10.78 -17.40 13.62
N PRO A 412 -11.80 -18.24 13.31
CA PRO A 412 -12.48 -18.24 12.01
C PRO A 412 -13.13 -16.90 11.61
N ARG A 413 -13.35 -15.99 12.57
CA ARG A 413 -13.94 -14.66 12.38
C ARG A 413 -12.94 -13.51 12.53
N THR A 414 -11.64 -13.79 12.73
CA THR A 414 -10.60 -12.76 12.80
C THR A 414 -10.33 -12.18 11.41
N GLU A 415 -10.65 -10.91 11.25
CA GLU A 415 -10.25 -10.09 10.09
C GLU A 415 -8.77 -9.69 10.23
N ILE A 416 -8.00 -10.05 9.22
CA ILE A 416 -6.55 -9.88 9.12
C ILE A 416 -6.17 -10.12 7.65
N ASP A 417 -5.26 -9.32 7.11
CA ASP A 417 -4.73 -9.54 5.77
C ASP A 417 -3.98 -10.88 5.71
N GLU A 418 -4.07 -11.61 4.59
CA GLU A 418 -3.54 -12.97 4.51
C GLU A 418 -2.00 -13.01 4.50
N ASP A 419 -1.35 -11.98 3.97
CA ASP A 419 0.11 -11.81 4.09
C ASP A 419 0.51 -11.60 5.56
N ILE A 420 -0.19 -10.72 6.29
CA ILE A 420 0.02 -10.48 7.72
C ILE A 420 -0.25 -11.75 8.54
N ARG A 421 -1.33 -12.51 8.23
CA ARG A 421 -1.59 -13.82 8.83
C ARG A 421 -0.42 -14.78 8.60
N SER A 422 0.10 -14.83 7.37
CA SER A 422 1.25 -15.67 7.03
C SER A 422 2.54 -15.24 7.73
N ALA A 423 2.71 -13.95 8.05
CA ALA A 423 3.90 -13.38 8.67
C ALA A 423 4.09 -13.80 10.16
N MET A 424 3.08 -14.41 10.78
CA MET A 424 3.09 -14.82 12.20
C MET A 424 2.63 -16.25 12.41
N LEU A 425 2.70 -16.75 13.65
CA LEU A 425 2.04 -18.00 14.03
C LEU A 425 0.60 -17.67 14.47
N ALA A 426 -0.28 -17.57 13.49
CA ALA A 426 -1.72 -17.35 13.66
C ALA A 426 -2.41 -18.65 14.12
N VAL A 427 -3.03 -18.66 15.31
CA VAL A 427 -3.64 -19.87 15.91
C VAL A 427 -4.98 -19.58 16.62
N PRO A 428 -5.91 -20.55 16.68
CA PRO A 428 -7.10 -20.44 17.52
C PRO A 428 -6.75 -20.22 18.99
N TYR A 429 -7.65 -19.56 19.73
CA TYR A 429 -7.45 -19.19 21.14
C TYR A 429 -6.99 -20.36 22.03
N ASP A 430 -7.63 -21.53 21.90
CA ASP A 430 -7.33 -22.71 22.72
C ASP A 430 -5.94 -23.32 22.44
N ASP A 431 -5.37 -23.08 21.25
CA ASP A 431 -4.06 -23.60 20.84
C ASP A 431 -2.88 -22.67 21.19
N ILE A 432 -3.15 -21.44 21.68
CA ILE A 432 -2.12 -20.42 21.96
C ILE A 432 -1.04 -20.94 22.92
N VAL A 433 -1.44 -21.50 24.07
CA VAL A 433 -0.49 -21.97 25.11
C VAL A 433 0.42 -23.07 24.54
N ARG A 434 -0.15 -24.05 23.83
CA ARG A 434 0.59 -25.15 23.20
C ARG A 434 1.56 -24.63 22.14
N SER A 435 1.12 -23.68 21.33
CA SER A 435 1.87 -23.13 20.20
C SER A 435 3.05 -22.27 20.67
N CYS A 436 2.84 -21.42 21.68
CA CYS A 436 3.92 -20.68 22.35
C CYS A 436 4.98 -21.63 22.94
N VAL A 437 4.57 -22.67 23.68
CA VAL A 437 5.51 -23.64 24.30
C VAL A 437 6.33 -24.38 23.24
N ALA A 438 5.72 -24.77 22.11
CA ALA A 438 6.43 -25.38 21.00
C ALA A 438 7.47 -24.43 20.38
N LEU A 439 7.05 -23.20 20.04
CA LEU A 439 7.89 -22.20 19.38
C LEU A 439 9.02 -21.65 20.26
N VAL A 440 8.81 -21.59 21.58
CA VAL A 440 9.88 -21.24 22.55
C VAL A 440 10.97 -22.31 22.59
N ARG A 441 10.60 -23.59 22.44
CA ARG A 441 11.51 -24.74 22.51
C ARG A 441 12.21 -25.05 21.18
N ASP A 442 11.60 -24.69 20.05
CA ASP A 442 12.17 -24.84 18.71
C ASP A 442 12.78 -23.52 18.20
N GLU A 443 14.06 -23.30 18.48
CA GLU A 443 14.76 -22.11 18.00
C GLU A 443 14.87 -22.03 16.47
N PRO A 444 15.26 -23.09 15.72
CA PRO A 444 15.28 -23.04 14.26
C PRO A 444 13.95 -22.57 13.64
N SER A 445 12.82 -23.15 14.03
CA SER A 445 11.50 -22.71 13.54
C SER A 445 11.14 -21.30 13.98
N ARG A 446 11.57 -20.89 15.18
CA ARG A 446 11.40 -19.51 15.67
C ARG A 446 12.20 -18.49 14.84
N ARG A 447 13.47 -18.77 14.53
CA ARG A 447 14.31 -17.90 13.68
C ARG A 447 13.77 -17.79 12.27
N GLU A 448 13.27 -18.88 11.71
CA GLU A 448 12.63 -18.86 10.40
C GLU A 448 11.33 -18.04 10.42
N LEU A 449 10.54 -18.11 11.50
CA LEU A 449 9.38 -17.23 11.69
C LEU A 449 9.77 -15.75 11.81
N GLU A 450 10.81 -15.42 12.58
CA GLU A 450 11.35 -14.05 12.71
C GLU A 450 11.76 -13.47 11.35
N ARG A 451 12.49 -14.26 10.55
CA ARG A 451 12.95 -13.91 9.20
C ARG A 451 11.77 -13.70 8.24
N ARG A 452 10.91 -14.71 8.12
CA ARG A 452 9.74 -14.71 7.24
C ARG A 452 8.76 -13.59 7.58
N GLY A 453 8.54 -13.34 8.88
CA GLY A 453 7.65 -12.27 9.34
C GLY A 453 8.13 -10.88 8.94
N PHE A 454 9.43 -10.61 9.07
CA PHE A 454 10.03 -9.38 8.56
C PHE A 454 9.96 -9.28 7.03
N GLU A 455 10.32 -10.35 6.31
CA GLU A 455 10.35 -10.34 4.83
C GLU A 455 8.97 -10.17 4.19
N VAL A 456 7.91 -10.68 4.81
CA VAL A 456 6.54 -10.45 4.34
C VAL A 456 6.11 -9.02 4.64
N PHE A 457 6.32 -8.54 5.88
CA PHE A 457 5.92 -7.19 6.26
C PHE A 457 6.67 -6.10 5.49
N ALA A 458 7.96 -6.29 5.23
CA ALA A 458 8.81 -5.35 4.49
C ALA A 458 8.45 -5.19 3.00
N ARG A 459 7.60 -6.06 2.44
CA ARG A 459 7.06 -5.90 1.07
C ARG A 459 5.91 -4.91 0.99
N ARG A 460 5.26 -4.59 2.11
CA ARG A 460 4.14 -3.64 2.17
C ARG A 460 4.69 -2.21 2.16
N ASP A 461 4.99 -1.67 0.99
CA ASP A 461 5.51 -0.30 0.85
C ASP A 461 4.51 0.73 1.41
N GLN A 462 4.81 1.31 2.57
CA GLN A 462 3.94 2.29 3.22
C GLN A 462 3.81 3.59 2.39
N ALA A 463 4.81 3.96 1.60
CA ALA A 463 4.77 5.15 0.75
C ALA A 463 3.87 4.92 -0.48
N GLN A 464 3.93 3.74 -1.08
CA GLN A 464 2.95 3.35 -2.09
C GLN A 464 1.53 3.35 -1.53
N ILE A 465 1.31 2.69 -0.39
CA ILE A 465 -0.01 2.64 0.27
C ILE A 465 -0.52 4.04 0.60
N LEU A 466 0.34 4.94 1.12
CA LEU A 466 -0.05 6.31 1.39
C LEU A 466 -0.43 7.05 0.11
N ARG A 467 0.34 6.95 -0.97
CA ARG A 467 0.03 7.58 -2.27
C ARG A 467 -1.35 7.16 -2.78
N GLU A 468 -1.63 5.86 -2.78
CA GLU A 468 -2.91 5.28 -3.20
C GLU A 468 -4.06 5.72 -2.28
N THR A 469 -3.85 5.70 -0.96
CA THR A 469 -4.85 6.15 0.02
C THR A 469 -5.14 7.64 -0.14
N ILE A 470 -4.12 8.47 -0.38
CA ILE A 470 -4.21 9.92 -0.61
C ILE A 470 -5.01 10.23 -1.87
N ALA A 471 -4.67 9.61 -2.99
CA ALA A 471 -5.39 9.77 -4.26
C ALA A 471 -6.88 9.39 -4.11
N ALA A 472 -7.16 8.31 -3.38
CA ALA A 472 -8.52 7.91 -3.05
C ALA A 472 -9.20 8.76 -1.95
N THR A 473 -8.53 9.68 -1.28
CA THR A 473 -9.12 10.39 -0.12
C THR A 473 -9.97 11.58 -0.54
N GLU A 474 -11.29 11.39 -0.49
CA GLU A 474 -12.26 12.47 -0.53
C GLU A 474 -12.29 13.20 0.81
N MET A 475 -12.15 14.54 0.78
CA MET A 475 -12.21 15.39 1.96
C MET A 475 -13.53 16.18 2.01
N PRO A 476 -14.20 16.28 3.17
CA PRO A 476 -15.41 17.07 3.32
C PRO A 476 -15.13 18.57 3.16
N ASN A 477 -15.79 19.24 2.21
CA ASN A 477 -15.71 20.69 2.00
C ASN A 477 -14.27 21.25 1.91
N PHE A 478 -13.35 20.50 1.28
CA PHE A 478 -12.00 20.98 1.01
C PHE A 478 -11.89 21.41 -0.46
N GLY A 479 -11.75 22.72 -0.69
CA GLY A 479 -11.67 23.35 -2.01
C GLY A 479 -10.56 24.40 -2.05
#